data_AF-A0A370DVM8-F1
#
_entry.id   AF-A0A370DVM8-F1
#
_cell.length_a   1.000
_cell.length_b   1.000
_cell.length_c   1.000
_cell.angle_alpha   90.00
_cell.angle_beta   90.00
_cell.angle_gamma   90.00
#
_symmetry.space_group_name_H-M   'P 1'
#
loop_
_entity.id
_entity.type
_entity.pdbx_description
1 polymer ?
#
loop_
_entity_poly.entity_id
_entity_poly.type
_entity_poly.pdbx_seq_one_letter_code
_entity_poly.pdbx_strand_id
1 'polypeptide(L)'
;MKLYEESFSSKRRQQMRRKRRKLLNAEGVEVVLCEKPEDLPRFIETLFELHYRRWQLDGQEGAFRRKPYEAEFYRQFSRIALKNDWLWLIALTEHGEIKSIQIGYVYDGVFLQLQEGFDPDYVQGSGNVLRTEVIERCIDAGISGYDFLGGGSEHKRRWGATERDGYDLFIAHPSKLKNKLLFSKEIWPSGRYIDEIGLLGGA
;
A
#
# COMPACT_ATOMS: atom_id res chain seq x y z
N MET A 1 7.13 -4.92 17.90
CA MET A 1 7.83 -5.87 17.00
C MET A 1 7.89 -7.33 17.50
N LYS A 2 8.34 -7.63 18.74
CA LYS A 2 8.59 -9.02 19.21
C LYS A 2 7.42 -10.01 19.02
N LEU A 3 6.20 -9.64 19.46
CA LEU A 3 5.00 -10.48 19.34
C LEU A 3 4.65 -10.79 17.88
N TYR A 4 4.78 -9.81 16.99
CA TYR A 4 4.57 -10.00 15.56
C TYR A 4 5.55 -11.03 14.99
N GLU A 5 6.84 -10.95 15.33
CA GLU A 5 7.81 -11.93 14.84
C GLU A 5 7.51 -13.35 15.35
N GLU A 6 7.04 -13.50 16.59
CA GLU A 6 6.69 -14.79 17.21
C GLU A 6 5.60 -15.55 16.44
N SER A 7 4.76 -14.85 15.66
CA SER A 7 3.78 -15.47 14.74
C SER A 7 4.41 -16.27 13.60
N PHE A 8 5.72 -16.09 13.32
CA PHE A 8 6.44 -16.81 12.27
C PHE A 8 7.30 -17.94 12.81
N SER A 9 7.63 -18.92 11.97
CA SER A 9 8.59 -19.97 12.33
C SER A 9 9.98 -19.42 12.68
N SER A 10 10.73 -20.13 13.53
CA SER A 10 12.09 -19.74 13.96
C SER A 10 13.03 -19.47 12.78
N LYS A 11 13.04 -20.38 11.79
CA LYS A 11 13.81 -20.25 10.54
C LYS A 11 13.50 -18.94 9.82
N ARG A 12 12.22 -18.59 9.73
CA ARG A 12 11.79 -17.37 9.04
C ARG A 12 12.17 -16.11 9.80
N ARG A 13 11.95 -16.07 11.13
CA ARG A 13 12.40 -14.95 11.97
C ARG A 13 13.88 -14.70 11.80
N GLN A 14 14.70 -15.76 11.85
CA GLN A 14 16.14 -15.66 11.65
C GLN A 14 16.49 -15.14 10.25
N GLN A 15 15.82 -15.61 9.20
CA GLN A 15 16.05 -15.14 7.84
C GLN A 15 15.72 -13.66 7.68
N MET A 16 14.58 -13.21 8.24
CA MET A 16 14.14 -11.82 8.20
C MET A 16 15.14 -10.91 8.91
N ARG A 17 15.47 -11.21 10.17
CA ARG A 17 16.46 -10.47 10.97
C ARG A 17 17.83 -10.42 10.29
N ARG A 18 18.29 -11.54 9.70
CA ARG A 18 19.59 -11.59 9.01
C ARG A 18 19.60 -10.70 7.77
N LYS A 19 18.57 -10.76 6.92
CA LYS A 19 18.46 -9.93 5.71
C LYS A 19 18.37 -8.45 6.07
N ARG A 20 17.50 -8.13 7.03
CA ARG A 20 17.33 -6.78 7.58
C ARG A 20 18.65 -6.21 8.08
N ARG A 21 19.30 -6.88 9.03
CA ARG A 21 20.58 -6.44 9.62
C ARG A 21 21.68 -6.30 8.57
N LYS A 22 21.79 -7.25 7.63
CA LYS A 22 22.81 -7.18 6.57
C LYS A 22 22.64 -5.92 5.73
N LEU A 23 21.41 -5.61 5.33
CA LEU A 23 21.13 -4.47 4.45
C LEU A 23 21.22 -3.14 5.19
N LEU A 24 20.60 -3.02 6.36
CA LEU A 24 20.58 -1.76 7.12
C LEU A 24 21.92 -1.37 7.74
N ASN A 25 22.85 -2.32 7.91
CA ASN A 25 24.21 -2.02 8.38
C ASN A 25 25.18 -1.71 7.22
N ALA A 26 24.73 -1.77 5.97
CA ALA A 26 25.56 -1.36 4.85
C ALA A 26 25.72 0.18 4.87
N GLU A 27 26.91 0.64 4.48
CA GLU A 27 27.23 2.06 4.46
C GLU A 27 26.28 2.80 3.49
N GLY A 28 25.78 3.96 3.93
CA GLY A 28 24.88 4.80 3.13
C GLY A 28 23.44 4.28 3.00
N VAL A 29 23.08 3.14 3.61
CA VAL A 29 21.71 2.63 3.59
C VAL A 29 20.86 3.27 4.67
N GLU A 30 19.71 3.83 4.28
CA GLU A 30 18.78 4.51 5.17
C GLU A 30 17.32 4.18 4.81
N VAL A 31 16.42 4.39 5.78
CA VAL A 31 14.97 4.29 5.57
C VAL A 31 14.38 5.67 5.82
N VAL A 32 13.82 6.27 4.78
CA VAL A 32 13.37 7.66 4.78
C VAL A 32 11.87 7.75 4.50
N LEU A 33 11.20 8.68 5.18
CA LEU A 33 9.80 9.04 4.91
C LEU A 33 9.77 10.33 4.06
N CYS A 34 8.90 10.38 3.07
CA CYS A 34 8.63 11.63 2.34
C CYS A 34 7.74 12.54 3.21
N GLU A 35 8.37 13.52 3.87
CA GLU A 35 7.67 14.47 4.76
C GLU A 35 7.44 15.83 4.09
N LYS A 36 8.23 16.15 3.07
CA LYS A 36 8.23 17.47 2.44
C LYS A 36 7.50 17.45 1.10
N PRO A 37 6.59 18.41 0.84
CA PRO A 37 5.92 18.52 -0.45
C PRO A 37 6.87 18.64 -1.64
N GLU A 38 8.06 19.22 -1.44
CA GLU A 38 9.07 19.40 -2.48
C GLU A 38 9.73 18.08 -2.90
N ASP A 39 9.81 17.10 -1.98
CA ASP A 39 10.36 15.77 -2.26
C ASP A 39 9.36 14.85 -2.95
N LEU A 40 8.06 15.14 -2.81
CA LEU A 40 6.99 14.26 -3.24
C LEU A 40 7.05 13.87 -4.73
N PRO A 41 7.31 14.78 -5.69
CA PRO A 41 7.47 14.40 -7.09
C PRO A 41 8.57 13.36 -7.29
N ARG A 42 9.73 13.53 -6.63
CA ARG A 42 10.86 12.60 -6.75
C ARG A 42 10.47 11.20 -6.27
N PHE A 43 9.83 11.09 -5.11
CA PHE A 43 9.40 9.79 -4.58
C PHE A 43 8.32 9.14 -5.46
N ILE A 44 7.30 9.89 -5.88
CA ILE A 44 6.20 9.37 -6.70
C ILE A 44 6.69 8.88 -8.06
N GLU A 45 7.52 9.65 -8.76
CA GLU A 45 8.06 9.20 -10.05
C GLU A 45 9.00 7.99 -9.88
N THR A 46 9.78 7.95 -8.79
CA THR A 46 10.63 6.78 -8.50
C THR A 46 9.80 5.54 -8.18
N LEU A 47 8.67 5.67 -7.47
CA LEU A 47 7.73 4.57 -7.26
C LEU A 47 7.23 4.03 -8.60
N PHE A 48 6.81 4.89 -9.52
CA PHE A 48 6.30 4.45 -10.82
C PHE A 48 7.37 3.72 -11.63
N GLU A 49 8.60 4.25 -11.64
CA GLU A 49 9.70 3.64 -12.38
C GLU A 49 10.11 2.29 -11.79
N LEU A 50 10.31 2.20 -10.47
CA LEU A 50 10.66 0.94 -9.82
C LEU A 50 9.53 -0.10 -9.93
N HIS A 51 8.28 0.34 -9.87
CA HIS A 51 7.12 -0.54 -10.10
C HIS A 51 7.12 -1.07 -11.53
N TYR A 52 7.40 -0.22 -12.52
CA TYR A 52 7.51 -0.63 -13.92
C TYR A 52 8.64 -1.65 -14.13
N ARG A 53 9.87 -1.33 -13.69
CA ARG A 53 11.04 -2.23 -13.82
C ARG A 53 10.76 -3.60 -13.22
N ARG A 54 10.09 -3.65 -12.06
CA ARG A 54 9.65 -4.90 -11.44
C ARG A 54 8.68 -5.70 -12.31
N TRP A 55 7.70 -5.06 -12.94
CA TRP A 55 6.73 -5.75 -13.80
C TRP A 55 7.30 -6.18 -15.15
N GLN A 56 8.33 -5.49 -15.64
CA GLN A 56 9.02 -5.91 -16.86
C GLN A 56 9.68 -7.28 -16.72
N LEU A 57 10.11 -7.66 -15.52
CA LEU A 57 10.61 -9.02 -15.25
C LEU A 57 9.56 -10.09 -15.54
N ASP A 58 8.28 -9.75 -15.39
CA ASP A 58 7.13 -10.61 -15.67
C ASP A 58 6.56 -10.37 -17.09
N GLY A 59 7.26 -9.60 -17.93
CA GLY A 59 6.83 -9.26 -19.30
C GLY A 59 5.65 -8.27 -19.37
N GLN A 60 5.41 -7.49 -18.31
CA GLN A 60 4.27 -6.58 -18.21
C GLN A 60 4.71 -5.13 -18.00
N GLU A 61 3.85 -4.18 -18.40
CA GLU A 61 4.13 -2.74 -18.26
C GLU A 61 3.76 -2.16 -16.88
N GLY A 62 3.20 -2.97 -15.97
CA GLY A 62 2.66 -2.48 -14.70
C GLY A 62 1.38 -1.66 -14.85
N ALA A 63 0.86 -1.14 -13.74
CA ALA A 63 -0.43 -0.43 -13.72
C ALA A 63 -0.32 1.01 -14.25
N PHE A 64 0.71 1.74 -13.81
CA PHE A 64 0.86 3.18 -14.06
C PHE A 64 1.11 3.56 -15.53
N ARG A 65 1.85 2.74 -16.29
CA ARG A 65 2.06 2.98 -17.73
C ARG A 65 0.84 2.59 -18.56
N ARG A 66 0.23 1.45 -18.24
CA ARG A 66 -0.97 0.95 -18.91
C ARG A 66 -2.19 1.86 -18.70
N LYS A 67 -2.23 2.55 -17.55
CA LYS A 67 -3.35 3.41 -17.14
C LYS A 67 -2.82 4.76 -16.62
N PRO A 68 -2.54 5.73 -17.51
CA PRO A 68 -2.01 7.04 -17.12
C PRO A 68 -2.87 7.80 -16.10
N TYR A 69 -4.19 7.58 -16.11
CA TYR A 69 -5.09 8.18 -15.12
C TYR A 69 -4.86 7.68 -13.69
N GLU A 70 -4.39 6.42 -13.51
CA GLU A 70 -4.00 5.93 -12.19
C GLU A 70 -2.76 6.68 -11.72
N ALA A 71 -1.74 6.83 -12.57
CA ALA A 71 -0.55 7.61 -12.22
C ALA A 71 -0.89 9.06 -11.83
N GLU A 72 -1.79 9.71 -12.58
CA GLU A 72 -2.26 11.06 -12.25
C GLU A 72 -3.02 11.12 -10.92
N PHE A 73 -3.85 10.12 -10.61
CA PHE A 73 -4.49 10.01 -9.30
C PHE A 73 -3.45 10.00 -8.17
N TYR A 74 -2.38 9.20 -8.28
CA TYR A 74 -1.34 9.17 -7.25
C TYR A 74 -0.59 10.51 -7.14
N ARG A 75 -0.31 11.22 -8.24
CA ARG A 75 0.30 12.56 -8.20
C ARG A 75 -0.56 13.58 -7.47
N GLN A 76 -1.87 13.55 -7.72
CA GLN A 76 -2.81 14.51 -7.12
C GLN A 76 -3.12 14.15 -5.67
N PHE A 77 -3.48 12.89 -5.41
CA PHE A 77 -3.96 12.45 -4.11
C PHE A 77 -2.83 12.39 -3.07
N SER A 78 -1.61 12.04 -3.46
CA SER A 78 -0.48 12.04 -2.52
C SER A 78 -0.20 13.43 -1.92
N ARG A 79 -0.39 14.52 -2.68
CA ARG A 79 -0.27 15.90 -2.16
C ARG A 79 -1.34 16.20 -1.11
N ILE A 80 -2.58 15.77 -1.39
CA ILE A 80 -3.70 15.94 -0.47
C ILE A 80 -3.45 15.11 0.80
N ALA A 81 -3.07 13.85 0.64
CA ALA A 81 -2.81 12.94 1.74
C ALA A 81 -1.63 13.40 2.60
N LEU A 82 -0.55 13.95 2.00
CA LEU A 82 0.58 14.51 2.73
C LEU A 82 0.14 15.70 3.59
N LYS A 83 -0.67 16.62 3.03
CA LYS A 83 -1.20 17.78 3.76
C LYS A 83 -2.09 17.41 4.95
N ASN A 84 -2.71 16.24 4.93
CA ASN A 84 -3.60 15.74 5.99
C ASN A 84 -2.93 14.69 6.89
N ASP A 85 -1.61 14.53 6.80
CA ASP A 85 -0.84 13.54 7.59
C ASP A 85 -1.28 12.07 7.37
N TRP A 86 -1.92 11.78 6.23
CA TRP A 86 -2.34 10.43 5.85
C TRP A 86 -1.26 9.69 5.06
N LEU A 87 -0.38 10.39 4.34
CA LEU A 87 0.56 9.77 3.42
C LEU A 87 1.75 9.14 4.15
N TRP A 88 1.94 7.84 3.94
CA TRP A 88 3.17 7.13 4.28
C TRP A 88 3.83 6.65 2.98
N LEU A 89 4.72 7.49 2.45
CA LEU A 89 5.54 7.22 1.28
C LEU A 89 6.99 7.02 1.75
N ILE A 90 7.35 5.75 1.97
CA ILE A 90 8.56 5.35 2.68
C ILE A 90 9.50 4.66 1.70
N ALA A 91 10.78 5.04 1.71
CA ALA A 91 11.80 4.49 0.84
C ALA A 91 12.98 3.92 1.63
N LEU A 92 13.57 2.85 1.11
CA LEU A 92 14.91 2.42 1.46
C LEU A 92 15.87 3.02 0.42
N THR A 93 16.83 3.80 0.89
CA THR A 93 17.83 4.46 0.06
C THR A 93 19.22 3.90 0.31
N GLU A 94 20.09 3.98 -0.69
CA GLU A 94 21.53 3.76 -0.55
C GLU A 94 22.24 4.96 -1.18
N HIS A 95 23.05 5.67 -0.39
CA HIS A 95 23.71 6.93 -0.81
C HIS A 95 22.74 7.95 -1.42
N GLY A 96 21.53 8.04 -0.88
CA GLY A 96 20.46 8.94 -1.34
C GLY A 96 19.63 8.44 -2.53
N GLU A 97 20.04 7.36 -3.18
CA GLU A 97 19.25 6.74 -4.27
C GLU A 97 18.19 5.79 -3.71
N ILE A 98 16.94 5.95 -4.14
CA ILE A 98 15.84 5.08 -3.72
C ILE A 98 15.99 3.71 -4.39
N LYS A 99 16.18 2.66 -3.60
CA LYS A 99 16.31 1.27 -4.06
C LYS A 99 15.04 0.45 -3.84
N SER A 100 14.20 0.86 -2.90
CA SER A 100 12.86 0.30 -2.68
C SER A 100 11.96 1.37 -2.13
N ILE A 101 10.67 1.31 -2.47
CA ILE A 101 9.70 2.32 -2.07
C ILE A 101 8.33 1.68 -1.91
N GLN A 102 7.61 2.15 -0.90
CA GLN A 102 6.25 1.73 -0.59
C GLN A 102 5.39 2.95 -0.35
N ILE A 103 4.20 2.96 -0.95
CA ILE A 103 3.17 3.97 -0.70
C ILE A 103 1.98 3.32 -0.01
N GLY A 104 1.50 3.98 1.03
CA GLY A 104 0.22 3.69 1.64
C GLY A 104 -0.34 4.90 2.37
N TYR A 105 -1.55 4.73 2.89
CA TYR A 105 -2.25 5.77 3.64
C TYR A 105 -2.60 5.26 5.03
N VAL A 106 -2.35 6.07 6.05
CA VAL A 106 -2.86 5.83 7.39
C VAL A 106 -4.24 6.47 7.49
N TYR A 107 -5.25 5.65 7.73
CA TYR A 107 -6.63 6.09 7.94
C TYR A 107 -7.27 5.22 9.02
N ASP A 108 -7.96 5.86 9.96
CA ASP A 108 -8.65 5.18 11.08
C ASP A 108 -7.78 4.15 11.82
N GLY A 109 -6.52 4.52 12.10
CA GLY A 109 -5.59 3.66 12.82
C GLY A 109 -5.10 2.45 12.04
N VAL A 110 -5.27 2.40 10.71
CA VAL A 110 -4.80 1.32 9.83
C VAL A 110 -3.94 1.89 8.71
N PHE A 111 -2.79 1.28 8.45
CA PHE A 111 -1.97 1.55 7.27
C PHE A 111 -2.46 0.70 6.09
N LEU A 112 -3.01 1.39 5.09
CA LEU A 112 -3.50 0.82 3.84
C LEU A 112 -2.35 0.77 2.83
N GLN A 113 -1.81 -0.41 2.55
CA GLN A 113 -0.70 -0.56 1.61
C GLN A 113 -1.19 -0.60 0.16
N LEU A 114 -0.96 0.49 -0.58
CA LEU A 114 -1.47 0.62 -1.95
C LEU A 114 -0.54 -0.01 -2.98
N GLN A 115 0.71 0.48 -3.05
CA GLN A 115 1.67 0.10 -4.08
C GLN A 115 3.08 0.09 -3.54
N GLU A 116 3.97 -0.54 -4.29
CA GLU A 116 5.38 -0.63 -3.97
C GLU A 116 6.19 -0.87 -5.24
N GLY A 117 7.48 -0.56 -5.16
CA GLY A 117 8.47 -0.81 -6.20
C GLY A 117 9.82 -1.12 -5.57
N PHE A 118 10.65 -1.87 -6.28
CA PHE A 118 12.04 -2.12 -5.89
C PHE A 118 12.91 -2.20 -7.13
N ASP A 119 14.17 -1.82 -6.96
CA ASP A 119 15.18 -1.96 -8.01
C ASP A 119 15.53 -3.45 -8.19
N PRO A 120 15.25 -4.06 -9.36
CA PRO A 120 15.55 -5.47 -9.60
C PRO A 120 17.04 -5.77 -9.68
N ASP A 121 17.88 -4.77 -9.95
CA ASP A 121 19.33 -4.90 -10.09
C ASP A 121 20.08 -4.63 -8.77
N TYR A 122 19.34 -4.36 -7.68
CA TYR A 122 19.88 -4.14 -6.35
C TYR A 122 19.88 -5.42 -5.48
N VAL A 123 20.11 -5.29 -4.18
CA VAL A 123 20.09 -6.38 -3.20
C VAL A 123 18.74 -7.08 -3.18
N GLN A 124 18.74 -8.36 -3.55
CA GLN A 124 17.54 -9.19 -3.57
C GLN A 124 16.81 -9.20 -2.21
N GLY A 125 15.56 -8.74 -2.23
CA GLY A 125 14.71 -8.68 -1.05
C GLY A 125 14.79 -7.36 -0.28
N SER A 126 15.42 -6.32 -0.84
CA SER A 126 15.34 -4.93 -0.36
C SER A 126 13.89 -4.48 -0.09
N GLY A 127 12.96 -4.77 -1.00
CA GLY A 127 11.53 -4.48 -0.79
C GLY A 127 10.91 -5.23 0.40
N ASN A 128 11.39 -6.45 0.71
CA ASN A 128 10.95 -7.16 1.91
C ASN A 128 11.58 -6.59 3.19
N VAL A 129 12.81 -6.10 3.11
CA VAL A 129 13.42 -5.37 4.23
C VAL A 129 12.61 -4.11 4.49
N LEU A 130 12.38 -3.29 3.47
CA LEU A 130 11.56 -2.07 3.58
C LEU A 130 10.18 -2.37 4.20
N ARG A 131 9.48 -3.40 3.73
CA ARG A 131 8.19 -3.77 4.34
C ARG A 131 8.30 -4.14 5.82
N THR A 132 9.38 -4.80 6.22
CA THR A 132 9.63 -5.10 7.63
C THR A 132 9.77 -3.82 8.45
N GLU A 133 10.47 -2.81 7.91
CA GLU A 133 10.59 -1.49 8.54
C GLU A 133 9.25 -0.76 8.63
N VAL A 134 8.42 -0.83 7.57
CA VAL A 134 7.10 -0.18 7.58
C VAL A 134 6.18 -0.85 8.61
N ILE A 135 6.21 -2.18 8.73
CA ILE A 135 5.45 -2.91 9.75
C ILE A 135 5.94 -2.54 11.16
N GLU A 136 7.26 -2.48 11.38
CA GLU A 136 7.79 -2.04 12.68
C GLU A 136 7.38 -0.62 13.00
N ARG A 137 7.46 0.30 12.02
CA ARG A 137 6.98 1.68 12.15
C ARG A 137 5.49 1.75 12.48
N CYS A 138 4.64 0.92 11.86
CA CYS A 138 3.22 0.82 12.22
C CYS A 138 3.04 0.43 13.69
N ILE A 139 3.77 -0.61 14.14
CA ILE A 139 3.69 -1.07 15.53
C ILE A 139 4.16 0.02 16.50
N ASP A 140 5.28 0.68 16.20
CA ASP A 140 5.85 1.72 17.07
C ASP A 140 4.96 2.97 17.11
N ALA A 141 4.26 3.28 16.02
CA ALA A 141 3.29 4.38 15.94
C ALA A 141 1.90 4.02 16.49
N GLY A 142 1.69 2.80 17.03
CA GLY A 142 0.39 2.38 17.56
C GLY A 142 -0.68 2.16 16.50
N ILE A 143 -0.30 2.00 15.23
CA ILE A 143 -1.20 1.65 14.13
C ILE A 143 -1.66 0.20 14.35
N SER A 144 -2.98 0.02 14.44
CA SER A 144 -3.63 -1.24 14.78
C SER A 144 -3.61 -2.29 13.67
N GLY A 145 -3.35 -1.88 12.43
CA GLY A 145 -3.38 -2.79 11.28
C GLY A 145 -2.46 -2.36 10.14
N TYR A 146 -1.88 -3.36 9.50
CA TYR A 146 -1.25 -3.24 8.18
C TYR A 146 -2.14 -4.00 7.20
N ASP A 147 -2.84 -3.27 6.35
CA ASP A 147 -3.78 -3.84 5.38
C ASP A 147 -3.12 -3.95 4.00
N PHE A 148 -3.04 -5.18 3.47
CA PHE A 148 -2.53 -5.45 2.13
C PHE A 148 -3.56 -5.21 1.02
N LEU A 149 -4.74 -4.70 1.36
CA LEU A 149 -5.87 -4.42 0.49
C LEU A 149 -6.37 -5.66 -0.27
N GLY A 150 -7.14 -5.43 -1.34
CA GLY A 150 -7.91 -6.45 -2.03
C GLY A 150 -7.12 -7.66 -2.55
N GLY A 151 -7.76 -8.81 -2.51
CA GLY A 151 -7.26 -10.09 -3.02
C GLY A 151 -6.45 -10.88 -2.00
N GLY A 152 -6.82 -12.15 -1.79
CA GLY A 152 -6.01 -13.10 -1.02
C GLY A 152 -4.85 -13.63 -1.86
N SER A 153 -3.63 -13.64 -1.32
CA SER A 153 -2.49 -14.27 -1.99
C SER A 153 -1.59 -14.98 -0.98
N GLU A 154 -0.87 -16.01 -1.45
CA GLU A 154 0.14 -16.69 -0.62
C GLU A 154 1.22 -15.69 -0.16
N HIS A 155 1.56 -14.71 -1.01
CA HIS A 155 2.47 -13.62 -0.62
C HIS A 155 1.99 -12.88 0.63
N LYS A 156 0.71 -12.46 0.68
CA LYS A 156 0.13 -11.74 1.83
C LYS A 156 0.04 -12.63 3.06
N ARG A 157 -0.39 -13.89 2.91
CA ARG A 157 -0.43 -14.87 4.01
C ARG A 157 0.95 -15.11 4.60
N ARG A 158 2.01 -15.09 3.79
CA ARG A 158 3.37 -15.11 4.32
C ARG A 158 3.51 -13.96 5.30
N TRP A 159 3.13 -12.72 5.02
CA TRP A 159 3.24 -11.63 6.00
C TRP A 159 2.33 -11.70 7.24
N GLY A 160 1.63 -12.82 7.48
CA GLY A 160 0.73 -12.97 8.62
C GLY A 160 -0.61 -12.28 8.40
N ALA A 161 -0.90 -11.86 7.17
CA ALA A 161 -2.19 -11.28 6.82
C ALA A 161 -3.30 -12.35 6.94
N THR A 162 -4.36 -11.99 7.63
CA THR A 162 -5.62 -12.74 7.68
C THR A 162 -6.61 -12.12 6.70
N GLU A 163 -7.42 -12.95 6.07
CA GLU A 163 -8.47 -12.48 5.18
C GLU A 163 -9.56 -11.75 5.99
N ARG A 164 -10.14 -10.71 5.40
CA ARG A 164 -11.28 -9.95 5.94
C ARG A 164 -12.29 -9.81 4.82
N ASP A 165 -13.56 -9.87 5.16
CA ASP A 165 -14.62 -9.61 4.19
C ASP A 165 -14.61 -8.13 3.81
N GLY A 166 -14.71 -7.88 2.51
CA GLY A 166 -14.90 -6.56 1.94
C GLY A 166 -16.27 -6.47 1.26
N TYR A 167 -16.73 -5.25 1.04
CA TYR A 167 -18.00 -4.98 0.38
C TYR A 167 -17.77 -4.12 -0.85
N ASP A 168 -18.48 -4.46 -1.93
CA ASP A 168 -18.54 -3.61 -3.11
C ASP A 168 -19.63 -2.56 -2.90
N LEU A 169 -19.23 -1.29 -2.82
CA LEU A 169 -20.17 -0.18 -2.69
C LEU A 169 -20.47 0.43 -4.07
N PHE A 170 -21.76 0.47 -4.42
CA PHE A 170 -22.21 1.19 -5.61
C PHE A 170 -22.74 2.58 -5.22
N ILE A 171 -22.07 3.64 -5.68
CA ILE A 171 -22.47 5.03 -5.41
C ILE A 171 -22.97 5.66 -6.71
N ALA A 172 -24.20 6.18 -6.70
CA ALA A 172 -24.76 6.92 -7.82
C ALA A 172 -25.47 8.20 -7.36
N HIS A 173 -25.28 9.29 -8.10
CA HIS A 173 -25.98 10.53 -7.81
C HIS A 173 -27.44 10.44 -8.31
N PRO A 174 -28.46 10.65 -7.45
CA PRO A 174 -29.87 10.41 -7.80
C PRO A 174 -30.42 11.39 -8.84
N SER A 175 -29.82 12.57 -8.99
CA SER A 175 -30.29 13.59 -9.94
C SER A 175 -30.02 13.27 -11.41
N LYS A 176 -29.15 12.29 -11.71
CA LYS A 176 -28.86 11.92 -13.11
C LYS A 176 -29.94 10.98 -13.62
N LEU A 177 -30.62 11.35 -14.71
CA LEU A 177 -31.74 10.60 -15.29
C LEU A 177 -31.39 9.12 -15.56
N LYS A 178 -30.15 8.85 -15.99
CA LYS A 178 -29.61 7.49 -16.23
C LYS A 178 -29.50 6.65 -14.96
N ASN A 179 -29.32 7.29 -13.80
CA ASN A 179 -29.18 6.62 -12.51
C ASN A 179 -30.55 6.34 -11.86
N LYS A 180 -31.62 7.02 -12.29
CA LYS A 180 -32.97 6.76 -11.75
C LYS A 180 -33.38 5.31 -11.92
N LEU A 181 -32.95 4.65 -13.01
CA LEU A 181 -33.23 3.23 -13.23
C LEU A 181 -32.60 2.32 -12.17
N LEU A 182 -31.41 2.67 -11.70
CA LEU A 182 -30.67 1.94 -10.65
C LEU A 182 -31.35 2.05 -9.27
N PHE A 183 -32.11 3.12 -9.05
CA PHE A 183 -32.87 3.35 -7.80
C PHE A 183 -34.36 3.03 -7.91
N SER A 184 -34.87 2.74 -9.11
CA SER A 184 -36.31 2.53 -9.36
C SER A 184 -36.74 1.07 -9.42
N LYS A 185 -35.79 0.15 -9.52
CA LYS A 185 -36.05 -1.29 -9.58
C LYS A 185 -35.01 -2.00 -8.72
N GLU A 186 -35.43 -3.02 -7.97
CA GLU A 186 -34.56 -4.00 -7.30
C GLU A 186 -33.81 -4.87 -8.32
N ILE A 187 -33.11 -4.25 -9.28
CA ILE A 187 -32.39 -4.96 -10.33
C ILE A 187 -30.91 -4.90 -9.99
N TRP A 188 -30.48 -6.00 -9.37
CA TRP A 188 -29.23 -6.72 -9.66
C TRP A 188 -27.91 -6.26 -8.98
N PRO A 189 -27.05 -7.21 -8.52
CA PRO A 189 -27.24 -8.66 -8.32
C PRO A 189 -27.42 -9.08 -6.84
N SER A 190 -28.47 -9.84 -6.56
CA SER A 190 -28.57 -10.89 -5.52
C SER A 190 -27.88 -10.73 -4.15
N GLY A 191 -27.87 -9.52 -3.57
CA GLY A 191 -28.00 -9.29 -2.11
C GLY A 191 -27.08 -10.05 -1.15
N ARG A 192 -25.91 -10.55 -1.58
CA ARG A 192 -24.98 -11.25 -0.68
C ARG A 192 -23.96 -10.31 -0.01
N TYR A 193 -23.81 -9.09 -0.53
CA TYR A 193 -22.76 -8.15 -0.13
C TYR A 193 -23.22 -6.69 -0.03
N ILE A 194 -24.52 -6.42 -0.02
CA ILE A 194 -25.06 -5.08 0.21
C ILE A 194 -26.02 -5.18 1.38
N ASP A 195 -25.50 -5.01 2.59
CA ASP A 195 -26.33 -4.54 3.69
C ASP A 195 -26.59 -3.06 3.44
N GLU A 196 -27.86 -2.64 3.43
CA GLU A 196 -28.19 -1.22 3.51
C GLU A 196 -27.54 -0.67 4.78
N ILE A 197 -26.42 0.04 4.63
CA ILE A 197 -25.92 0.89 5.71
C ILE A 197 -26.97 1.99 5.83
N GLY A 198 -27.91 1.76 6.74
CA GLY A 198 -28.94 2.72 7.10
C GLY A 198 -28.26 4.06 7.28
N LEU A 199 -28.57 5.01 6.39
CA LEU A 199 -28.19 6.40 6.54
C LEU A 199 -28.62 6.78 7.94
N LEU A 200 -27.64 6.96 8.83
CA LEU A 200 -27.84 7.45 10.18
C LEU A 200 -28.77 8.66 10.07
N GLY A 201 -29.95 8.50 10.65
CA GLY A 201 -30.95 9.54 10.72
C GLY A 201 -30.33 10.80 11.30
N GLY A 202 -30.32 11.86 10.50
CA GLY A 202 -30.14 13.22 10.95
C GLY A 202 -31.45 13.94 10.68
N ALA A 203 -32.09 14.36 11.77
CA ALA A 203 -33.32 15.15 11.83
C ALA A 203 -33.24 16.47 11.05
#